data_AF-A0A2V6HCA0-F1
#
_entry.id   AF-A0A2V6HCA0-F1
#
_cell.length_a   1.000
_cell.length_b   1.000
_cell.length_c   1.000
_cell.angle_alpha   90.00
_cell.angle_beta   90.00
_cell.angle_gamma   90.00
#
_symmetry.space_group_name_H-M   'P 1'
#
loop_
_entity.id
_entity.type
_entity.pdbx_description
1 polymer ?
#
loop_
_entity_poly.entity_id
_entity_poly.type
_entity_poly.pdbx_seq_one_letter_code
_entity_poly.pdbx_strand_id
1 'polypeptide(L)' 'MKHYLDAAEKAAATTGELLRKHFQQPLRVSSAEAHDIKLEIDIQ' A
#
# COMPACT_ATOMS: atom_id res chain seq x y z
N MET A 1 -16.45 -12.26 -14.07
CA MET A 1 -15.90 -10.90 -14.25
C MET A 1 -16.29 -9.93 -13.13
N LYS A 2 -17.55 -9.88 -12.65
CA LYS A 2 -17.95 -8.98 -11.55
C LYS A 2 -17.11 -9.12 -10.27
N HIS A 3 -16.80 -10.34 -9.84
CA HIS A 3 -16.04 -10.57 -8.60
C HIS A 3 -14.62 -10.01 -8.59
N TYR A 4 -13.91 -10.02 -9.73
CA TYR A 4 -12.57 -9.44 -9.80
C TYR A 4 -12.61 -7.92 -9.82
N LEU A 5 -13.63 -7.33 -10.45
CA LEU A 5 -13.85 -5.89 -10.42
C LEU A 5 -14.19 -5.40 -9.01
N ASP A 6 -15.13 -6.06 -8.33
CA ASP A 6 -15.52 -5.72 -6.96
C ASP A 6 -14.33 -5.87 -5.98
N ALA A 7 -13.48 -6.88 -6.18
CA ALA A 7 -12.27 -7.07 -5.40
C ALA A 7 -11.23 -5.98 -5.66
N ALA A 8 -11.03 -5.60 -6.93
CA ALA A 8 -10.13 -4.53 -7.31
C ALA A 8 -10.59 -3.16 -6.78
N GLU A 9 -11.89 -2.86 -6.84
CA GLU A 9 -12.44 -1.62 -6.26
C GLU A 9 -12.23 -1.57 -4.75
N LYS A 10 -12.51 -2.66 -4.03
CA LYS A 10 -12.28 -2.72 -2.58
C LYS A 10 -10.80 -2.55 -2.24
N ALA A 11 -9.92 -3.24 -2.96
CA ALA A 11 -8.48 -3.11 -2.77
C ALA A 11 -8.03 -1.65 -2.98
N ALA A 12 -8.43 -1.03 -4.09
CA ALA A 12 -8.10 0.36 -4.39
C ALA A 12 -8.62 1.34 -3.33
N ALA A 13 -9.85 1.14 -2.84
CA ALA A 13 -10.43 1.96 -1.78
C ALA A 13 -9.64 1.83 -0.46
N THR A 14 -9.36 0.60 -0.02
CA THR A 14 -8.60 0.34 1.21
C THR A 14 -7.18 0.88 1.12
N THR A 15 -6.48 0.69 0.01
CA THR A 15 -5.14 1.27 -0.20
C THR A 15 -5.20 2.80 -0.21
N GLY A 16 -6.21 3.40 -0.83
CA GLY A 16 -6.39 4.85 -0.82
C GLY A 16 -6.59 5.42 0.60
N GLU A 17 -7.33 4.72 1.46
CA GLU A 17 -7.47 5.10 2.87
C GLU A 17 -6.16 4.99 3.64
N LEU A 18 -5.39 3.92 3.42
CA LEU A 18 -4.09 3.72 4.03
C LEU A 18 -3.12 4.84 3.64
N LEU A 19 -2.99 5.13 2.35
CA LEU A 19 -2.12 6.21 1.85
C LEU A 19 -2.51 7.58 2.42
N ARG A 20 -3.81 7.88 2.52
CA ARG A 20 -4.29 9.14 3.14
C ARG A 20 -3.91 9.25 4.61
N LYS A 21 -4.00 8.17 5.38
CA LYS A 21 -3.62 8.16 6.80
C LYS A 21 -2.14 8.44 7.02
N HIS A 22 -1.29 8.10 6.04
CA HIS A 22 0.16 8.28 6.10
C HIS A 22 0.67 9.46 5.26
N PHE A 23 -0.24 10.26 4.68
CA PHE A 23 0.15 11.41 3.88
C PHE A 23 0.91 12.44 4.74
N GLN A 24 2.01 12.97 4.19
CA GLN A 24 2.93 13.90 4.86
C GLN A 24 3.59 13.38 6.15
N GLN A 25 3.45 12.10 6.46
CA GLN A 25 4.17 11.48 7.56
C GLN A 25 5.51 10.95 7.04
N PRO A 26 6.62 11.17 7.77
CA PRO A 26 7.88 10.52 7.45
C PRO A 26 7.75 9.02 7.72
N LEU A 27 7.75 8.22 6.66
CA LEU A 27 7.72 6.76 6.72
C LEU A 27 9.13 6.19 6.68
N ARG A 28 9.33 5.07 7.37
CA ARG A 28 10.62 4.37 7.33
C ARG A 28 10.78 3.60 6.04
N VAL A 29 12.01 3.59 5.53
CA VAL A 29 12.42 2.73 4.43
C VAL A 29 12.82 1.38 5.00
N SER A 30 12.32 0.31 4.39
CA SER A 30 12.77 -1.05 4.63
C SER A 30 13.67 -1.52 3.50
N SER A 31 14.77 -2.15 3.88
CA SER A 31 15.74 -2.79 2.98
C SER A 31 15.70 -4.33 3.11
N ALA A 32 14.54 -4.89 3.49
CA ALA A 32 14.41 -6.32 3.76
C ALA A 32 14.72 -7.19 2.53
N GLU A 33 14.47 -6.68 1.32
CA GLU A 33 14.89 -7.30 0.07
C GLU A 33 16.10 -6.56 -0.49
N ALA A 34 17.14 -7.31 -0.89
CA ALA A 34 18.45 -6.77 -1.26
C ALA A 34 18.45 -5.78 -2.43
N HIS A 35 17.35 -5.70 -3.19
CA HIS A 35 17.21 -4.89 -4.40
C HIS A 35 15.92 -4.07 -4.46
N ASP A 36 15.15 -3.99 -3.37
CA ASP A 36 13.88 -3.26 -3.35
C ASP A 36 13.86 -2.24 -2.18
N ILE A 37 13.58 -0.98 -2.51
CA ILE A 37 13.42 0.10 -1.54
C ILE A 37 11.92 0.27 -1.34
N LYS A 38 11.41 -0.25 -0.23
CA LYS A 38 9.99 -0.17 0.13
C LYS A 38 9.78 0.73 1.32
N LEU A 39 8.64 1.42 1.37
CA LEU A 39 8.21 2.06 2.60
C LEU A 39 7.65 1.00 3.55
N GLU A 40 7.66 1.28 4.86
CA GLU A 40 7.11 0.36 5.86
C GLU A 40 5.65 -0.02 5.59
N ILE A 41 4.89 0.87 4.94
CA ILE A 41 3.50 0.64 4.53
C ILE A 41 3.36 -0.33 3.34
N ASP A 42 4.41 -0.55 2.56
CA ASP A 42 4.41 -1.45 1.40
C ASP A 42 4.69 -2.91 1.80
N ILE A 43 5.02 -3.16 3.08
CA ILE A 43 5.40 -4.48 3.61
C ILE A 43 4.32 -5.07 4.52
N GLN A 44 3.41 -4.24 5.03
CA GLN A 44 2.25 -4.69 5.82
C GLN A 44 1.24 -5.46 4.96
#